data_AF-A0A836T7U5-F1
#
_entry.id   AF-A0A836T7U5-F1
#
_cell.length_a   1.000
_cell.length_b   1.000
_cell.length_c   1.000
_cell.angle_alpha   90.00
_cell.angle_beta   90.00
_cell.angle_gamma   90.00
#
_symmetry.space_group_name_H-M   'P 1'
#
loop_
_entity.id
_entity.type
_entity.pdbx_description
1 polymer ?
#
loop_
_entity_poly.entity_id
_entity_poly.type
_entity_poly.pdbx_seq_one_letter_code
_entity_poly.pdbx_strand_id
1 'polypeptide(L)'
;MNCLAKTVATLDQLSNGRVLFGVGGGWNKEEIANHGVPFKSRWKIVRERVAAMKAIWTEEEASYHGEFVNFDRIISYPKPVQKPFPPVIMGSANEFARRRAAKYCDGWLPVDMRFEDLAAAVDDLHDKLREEGRDPTGYPVTVLCADGETTPDTIRQYRDMGMERAVVMAGDQDRDTVLKRLDQYVDVAAEVA
;
A
#
# COMPACT_ATOMS: atom_id res chain seq x y z
N MET A 1 -6.85 -3.38 -16.80
CA MET A 1 -5.48 -3.11 -16.28
C MET A 1 -4.86 -1.87 -16.93
N ASN A 2 -4.77 -1.75 -18.26
CA ASN A 2 -4.27 -0.53 -18.92
C ASN A 2 -5.04 0.73 -18.46
N CYS A 3 -6.37 0.65 -18.32
CA CYS A 3 -7.17 1.74 -17.75
C CYS A 3 -6.71 2.14 -16.34
N LEU A 4 -6.42 1.18 -15.45
CA LEU A 4 -5.96 1.47 -14.10
C LEU A 4 -4.56 2.09 -14.09
N ALA A 5 -3.63 1.57 -14.90
CA ALA A 5 -2.29 2.15 -15.04
C ALA A 5 -2.37 3.62 -15.48
N LYS A 6 -3.22 3.91 -16.48
CA LYS A 6 -3.44 5.28 -16.97
C LYS A 6 -4.13 6.16 -15.93
N THR A 7 -5.14 5.65 -15.22
CA THR A 7 -5.81 6.39 -14.14
C THR A 7 -4.83 6.79 -13.05
N VAL A 8 -3.99 5.85 -12.58
CA VAL A 8 -3.00 6.12 -11.54
C VAL A 8 -1.95 7.14 -12.03
N ALA A 9 -1.44 6.99 -13.25
CA ALA A 9 -0.48 7.95 -13.81
C ALA A 9 -1.09 9.34 -13.99
N THR A 10 -2.37 9.42 -14.39
CA THR A 10 -3.08 10.69 -14.50
C THR A 10 -3.30 11.34 -13.13
N LEU A 11 -3.71 10.56 -12.13
CA LEU A 11 -3.86 11.06 -10.77
C LEU A 11 -2.52 11.51 -10.18
N ASP A 12 -1.44 10.79 -10.47
CA ASP A 12 -0.09 11.16 -10.06
C ASP A 12 0.32 12.52 -10.62
N GLN A 13 0.08 12.74 -11.92
CA GLN A 13 0.28 14.04 -12.57
C GLN A 13 -0.57 15.14 -11.94
N LEU A 14 -1.88 14.92 -11.79
CA LEU A 14 -2.80 15.93 -11.23
C LEU A 14 -2.51 16.26 -9.77
N SER A 15 -2.01 15.28 -9.01
CA SER A 15 -1.66 15.47 -7.61
C SER A 15 -0.27 16.06 -7.41
N ASN A 16 0.50 16.27 -8.47
CA ASN A 16 1.92 16.62 -8.44
C ASN A 16 2.75 15.62 -7.62
N GLY A 17 2.52 14.32 -7.87
CA GLY A 17 3.33 13.25 -7.32
C GLY A 17 3.00 12.85 -5.89
N ARG A 18 1.73 12.96 -5.48
CA ARG A 18 1.30 12.61 -4.11
C ARG A 18 0.59 11.25 -4.02
N VAL A 19 0.58 10.47 -5.10
CA VAL A 19 -0.11 9.19 -5.12
C VAL A 19 0.73 8.11 -4.45
N LEU A 20 0.11 7.39 -3.52
CA LEU A 20 0.58 6.09 -3.03
C LEU A 20 -0.40 5.01 -3.49
N PHE A 21 0.10 4.02 -4.22
CA PHE A 21 -0.73 3.01 -4.85
C PHE A 21 -0.85 1.77 -3.96
N GLY A 22 -1.84 1.77 -3.07
CA GLY A 22 -2.15 0.64 -2.21
C GLY A 22 -2.69 -0.56 -3.01
N VAL A 23 -2.12 -1.74 -2.79
CA VAL A 23 -2.54 -3.00 -3.43
C VAL A 23 -2.88 -4.07 -2.39
N GLY A 24 -3.90 -4.88 -2.69
CA GLY A 24 -4.31 -6.01 -1.86
C GLY A 24 -4.87 -7.14 -2.71
N GLY A 25 -4.88 -8.35 -2.14
CA GLY A 25 -5.42 -9.54 -2.80
C GLY A 25 -6.94 -9.68 -2.73
N GLY A 26 -7.61 -8.86 -1.91
CA GLY A 26 -9.00 -9.04 -1.53
C GLY A 26 -9.20 -10.22 -0.55
N TRP A 27 -10.21 -10.09 0.31
CA TRP A 27 -10.52 -11.06 1.37
C TRP A 27 -11.84 -11.79 1.15
N ASN A 28 -12.82 -11.12 0.52
CA ASN A 28 -14.13 -11.69 0.24
C ASN A 28 -14.10 -12.56 -1.03
N LYS A 29 -14.28 -13.88 -0.86
CA LYS A 29 -14.23 -14.86 -1.95
C LYS A 29 -15.32 -14.63 -2.99
N GLU A 30 -16.53 -14.29 -2.55
CA GLU A 30 -17.69 -14.11 -3.41
C GLU A 30 -17.53 -12.84 -4.26
N GLU A 31 -17.10 -11.75 -3.63
CA GLU A 31 -16.81 -10.51 -4.32
C GLU A 31 -15.72 -10.70 -5.39
N ILE A 32 -14.64 -11.40 -5.06
CA ILE A 32 -13.55 -11.68 -6.02
C ILE A 32 -14.04 -12.56 -7.18
N ALA A 33 -14.90 -13.54 -6.89
CA ALA A 33 -15.49 -14.40 -7.91
C ALA A 33 -16.40 -13.62 -8.88
N ASN A 34 -17.15 -12.63 -8.38
CA ASN A 34 -17.97 -11.74 -9.22
C ASN A 34 -17.14 -10.93 -10.22
N HIS A 35 -15.84 -10.75 -9.96
CA HIS A 35 -14.90 -10.07 -10.85
C HIS A 35 -14.08 -11.03 -11.72
N GLY A 36 -14.49 -12.30 -11.81
CA GLY A 36 -13.88 -13.31 -12.68
C GLY A 36 -12.49 -13.77 -12.24
N VAL A 37 -12.13 -13.56 -10.96
CA VAL A 37 -10.81 -13.94 -10.43
C VAL A 37 -10.94 -15.19 -9.56
N PRO A 38 -10.25 -16.30 -9.86
CA PRO A 38 -10.19 -17.44 -8.96
C PRO A 38 -9.47 -17.04 -7.67
N PHE A 39 -10.12 -17.23 -6.51
CA PHE A 39 -9.57 -16.82 -5.21
C PHE A 39 -8.18 -17.39 -4.92
N LYS A 40 -7.90 -18.62 -5.38
CA LYS A 40 -6.59 -19.28 -5.20
C LYS A 40 -5.47 -18.58 -5.98
N SER A 41 -5.78 -17.94 -7.10
CA SER A 41 -4.81 -17.28 -7.98
C SER A 41 -4.66 -15.79 -7.74
N ARG A 42 -5.49 -15.19 -6.87
CA ARG A 42 -5.57 -13.73 -6.66
C ARG A 42 -4.23 -13.04 -6.42
N TRP A 43 -3.34 -13.65 -5.65
CA TRP A 43 -2.01 -13.06 -5.38
C TRP A 43 -1.04 -13.18 -6.54
N LYS A 44 -1.13 -14.23 -7.37
CA LYS A 44 -0.37 -14.32 -8.62
C LYS A 44 -0.83 -13.23 -9.59
N ILE A 45 -2.15 -13.03 -9.69
CA ILE A 45 -2.77 -11.98 -10.51
C ILE A 45 -2.35 -10.58 -10.05
N VAL A 46 -2.37 -10.30 -8.74
CA VAL A 46 -1.90 -9.02 -8.18
C VAL A 46 -0.43 -8.78 -8.55
N ARG A 47 0.44 -9.77 -8.33
CA ARG A 47 1.86 -9.67 -8.69
C ARG A 47 2.05 -9.33 -10.17
N GLU A 48 1.39 -10.06 -11.08
CA GLU A 48 1.53 -9.80 -12.52
C GLU A 48 0.97 -8.44 -12.93
N ARG A 49 -0.16 -8.02 -12.36
CA ARG A 49 -0.73 -6.69 -12.61
C ARG A 49 0.21 -5.58 -12.13
N VAL A 50 0.83 -5.73 -10.96
CA VAL A 50 1.83 -4.76 -10.46
C VAL A 50 3.03 -4.70 -11.40
N ALA A 51 3.59 -5.85 -11.81
CA ALA A 51 4.72 -5.89 -12.73
C ALA A 51 4.39 -5.22 -14.08
N ALA A 52 3.24 -5.57 -14.66
CA ALA A 52 2.76 -4.98 -15.90
C ALA A 52 2.50 -3.47 -15.78
N MET A 53 1.95 -3.00 -14.66
CA MET A 53 1.74 -1.57 -14.43
C MET A 53 3.06 -0.83 -14.30
N LYS A 54 4.05 -1.39 -13.59
CA LYS A 54 5.41 -0.83 -13.51
C LYS A 54 6.03 -0.69 -14.90
N ALA A 55 5.97 -1.72 -15.75
CA ALA A 55 6.43 -1.64 -17.15
C ALA A 55 5.72 -0.53 -17.95
N ILE A 56 4.38 -0.46 -17.86
CA ILE A 56 3.60 0.60 -18.53
C ILE A 56 4.02 2.01 -18.09
N TRP A 57 4.37 2.20 -16.82
CA TRP A 57 4.77 3.49 -16.29
C TRP A 57 6.20 3.89 -16.64
N THR A 58 7.11 2.92 -16.80
CA THR A 58 8.55 3.18 -16.99
C THR A 58 9.00 3.12 -18.44
N GLU A 59 8.36 2.32 -19.28
CA GLU A 59 8.76 2.09 -20.67
C GLU A 59 7.97 2.99 -21.62
N GLU A 60 8.61 3.54 -22.65
CA GLU A 60 7.92 4.30 -23.71
C GLU A 60 6.91 3.42 -24.45
N GLU A 61 7.34 2.21 -24.80
CA GLU A 61 6.55 1.16 -25.44
C GLU A 61 6.61 -0.10 -24.58
N ALA A 62 5.54 -0.36 -23.84
CA ALA A 62 5.50 -1.46 -22.88
C ALA A 62 4.91 -2.73 -23.49
N SER A 63 5.40 -3.88 -23.06
CA SER A 63 4.80 -5.20 -23.32
C SER A 63 4.88 -6.07 -22.07
N TYR A 64 3.99 -7.06 -21.94
CA TYR A 64 4.06 -8.00 -20.83
C TYR A 64 3.39 -9.32 -21.20
N HIS A 65 4.07 -10.44 -20.93
CA HIS A 65 3.60 -11.78 -21.27
C HIS A 65 3.68 -12.71 -20.04
N GLY A 66 2.68 -12.64 -19.18
CA GLY A 66 2.49 -13.50 -18.01
C GLY A 66 1.32 -14.49 -18.17
N GLU A 67 1.01 -15.23 -17.10
CA GLU A 67 -0.07 -16.23 -17.07
C GLU A 67 -1.47 -15.56 -17.09
N PHE A 68 -1.60 -14.42 -16.40
CA PHE A 68 -2.87 -13.72 -16.18
C PHE A 68 -2.94 -12.36 -16.86
N VAL A 69 -1.78 -11.79 -17.21
CA VAL A 69 -1.68 -10.54 -17.95
C VAL A 69 -0.86 -10.80 -19.19
N ASN A 70 -1.43 -10.52 -20.36
CA ASN A 70 -0.75 -10.69 -21.64
C ASN A 70 -1.17 -9.56 -22.59
N PHE A 71 -0.22 -8.73 -23.01
CA PHE A 71 -0.44 -7.73 -24.04
C PHE A 71 0.85 -7.48 -24.83
N ASP A 72 0.68 -7.35 -26.15
CA ASP A 72 1.72 -6.87 -27.05
C ASP A 72 1.94 -5.37 -26.87
N ARG A 73 2.96 -4.85 -27.56
CA ARG A 73 3.39 -3.45 -27.53
C ARG A 73 2.25 -2.44 -27.44
N ILE A 74 2.22 -1.67 -26.36
CA ILE A 74 1.34 -0.52 -26.15
C ILE A 74 2.11 0.73 -25.79
N ILE A 75 1.52 1.87 -26.12
CA ILE A 75 1.96 3.19 -25.68
C ILE A 75 0.88 3.75 -24.75
N SER A 76 1.28 4.18 -23.55
CA SER A 76 0.35 4.76 -22.57
C SER A 76 0.92 6.05 -21.99
N TYR A 77 0.14 7.13 -22.13
CA TYR A 77 0.41 8.45 -21.59
C TYR A 77 -0.83 9.01 -20.87
N PRO A 78 -0.64 9.85 -19.83
CA PRO A 78 0.65 10.36 -19.35
C PRO A 78 1.47 9.29 -18.60
N LYS A 79 2.80 9.50 -18.49
CA LYS A 79 3.64 8.77 -17.53
C LYS A 79 3.50 9.40 -16.15
N PRO A 80 3.72 8.67 -15.05
CA PRO A 80 3.77 9.27 -13.73
C PRO A 80 4.85 10.35 -13.60
N VAL A 81 4.59 11.34 -12.76
CA VAL A 81 5.56 12.38 -12.41
C VAL A 81 6.57 11.84 -11.39
N GLN A 82 6.13 11.00 -10.45
CA GLN A 82 7.02 10.27 -9.54
C GLN A 82 7.91 9.30 -10.31
N LYS A 83 9.19 9.19 -9.90
CA LYS A 83 10.19 8.30 -10.50
C LYS A 83 10.65 7.23 -9.51
N PRO A 84 10.86 5.98 -9.95
CA PRO A 84 10.58 5.47 -11.31
C PRO A 84 9.07 5.35 -11.62
N PHE A 85 8.23 5.22 -10.60
CA PHE A 85 6.77 5.15 -10.67
C PHE A 85 6.18 5.54 -9.28
N PRO A 86 4.86 5.70 -9.13
CA PRO A 86 4.23 5.93 -7.83
C PRO A 86 4.49 4.74 -6.88
N PRO A 87 4.85 4.97 -5.61
CA PRO A 87 5.13 3.87 -4.68
C PRO A 87 3.97 2.89 -4.58
N VAL A 88 4.24 1.61 -4.77
CA VAL A 88 3.24 0.54 -4.63
C VAL A 88 3.29 0.01 -3.20
N ILE A 89 2.20 0.09 -2.45
CA ILE A 89 2.19 -0.25 -1.02
C ILE A 89 1.37 -1.52 -0.78
N MET A 90 1.96 -2.51 -0.13
CA MET A 90 1.30 -3.78 0.16
C MET A 90 0.36 -3.65 1.38
N GLY A 91 -0.95 -3.70 1.15
CA GLY A 91 -1.94 -3.76 2.22
C GLY A 91 -2.26 -5.22 2.57
N SER A 92 -1.78 -5.68 3.74
CA SER A 92 -2.23 -6.90 4.43
C SER A 92 -1.36 -7.16 5.68
N ALA A 93 -1.97 -7.74 6.70
CA ALA A 93 -1.38 -7.94 8.02
C ALA A 93 -0.93 -9.41 8.30
N ASN A 94 -0.26 -10.07 7.36
CA ASN A 94 0.30 -11.41 7.58
C ASN A 94 1.71 -11.55 7.01
N GLU A 95 2.41 -12.61 7.41
CA GLU A 95 3.77 -12.91 6.98
C GLU A 95 3.92 -12.96 5.45
N PHE A 96 2.96 -13.56 4.75
CA PHE A 96 2.99 -13.62 3.28
C PHE A 96 2.88 -12.23 2.65
N ALA A 97 2.19 -11.28 3.29
CA ALA A 97 2.12 -9.90 2.84
C ALA A 97 3.49 -9.22 2.97
N ARG A 98 4.18 -9.39 4.10
CA ARG A 98 5.55 -8.85 4.29
C ARG A 98 6.53 -9.42 3.28
N ARG A 99 6.45 -10.72 2.99
CA ARG A 99 7.26 -11.35 1.93
C ARG A 99 6.98 -10.75 0.54
N ARG A 100 5.71 -10.45 0.23
CA ARG A 100 5.34 -9.79 -1.03
C ARG A 100 5.79 -8.33 -1.05
N ALA A 101 5.67 -7.63 0.07
CA ALA A 101 6.11 -6.25 0.21
C ALA A 101 7.60 -6.14 -0.11
N ALA A 102 8.41 -6.94 0.59
CA ALA A 102 9.84 -7.03 0.38
C ALA A 102 10.21 -7.40 -1.06
N LYS A 103 9.47 -8.31 -1.70
CA LYS A 103 9.81 -8.80 -3.04
C LYS A 103 9.49 -7.84 -4.19
N TYR A 104 8.37 -7.12 -4.15
CA TYR A 104 7.93 -6.34 -5.33
C TYR A 104 7.16 -5.04 -5.05
N CYS A 105 7.03 -4.62 -3.79
CA CYS A 105 6.40 -3.36 -3.42
C CYS A 105 7.44 -2.35 -2.89
N ASP A 106 6.98 -1.13 -2.66
CA ASP A 106 7.78 0.02 -2.28
C ASP A 106 7.35 0.57 -0.91
N GLY A 107 6.50 -0.17 -0.20
CA GLY A 107 6.06 0.11 1.15
C GLY A 107 5.18 -1.02 1.70
N TRP A 108 4.88 -0.96 2.99
CA TRP A 108 3.95 -1.87 3.67
C TRP A 108 2.88 -1.09 4.44
N LEU A 109 1.63 -1.58 4.38
CA LEU A 109 0.47 -0.99 5.06
C LEU A 109 -0.17 -2.03 6.01
N PRO A 110 0.37 -2.20 7.23
CA PRO A 110 -0.28 -3.00 8.26
C PRO A 110 -1.52 -2.32 8.84
N VAL A 111 -2.37 -3.13 9.46
CA VAL A 111 -3.42 -2.64 10.37
C VAL A 111 -3.01 -3.08 11.76
N ASP A 112 -2.78 -2.14 12.66
CA ASP A 112 -2.29 -2.35 14.03
C ASP A 112 -3.06 -3.45 14.80
N MET A 113 -4.39 -3.41 14.80
CA MET A 113 -5.28 -4.34 15.54
C MET A 113 -5.14 -5.81 15.12
N ARG A 114 -4.39 -6.08 14.04
CA ARG A 114 -4.15 -7.43 13.51
C ARG A 114 -2.86 -8.04 14.05
N PHE A 115 -2.13 -7.33 14.90
CA PHE A 115 -0.86 -7.78 15.46
C PHE A 115 -0.94 -7.81 16.97
N GLU A 116 -0.51 -8.94 17.55
CA GLU A 116 -0.18 -9.01 18.98
C GLU A 116 1.14 -8.28 19.26
N ASP A 117 2.10 -8.41 18.33
CA ASP A 117 3.40 -7.73 18.38
C ASP A 117 3.70 -7.13 17.00
N LEU A 118 3.43 -5.83 16.87
CA LEU A 118 3.68 -5.09 15.64
C LEU A 118 5.18 -4.79 15.43
N ALA A 119 5.96 -4.64 16.51
CA ALA A 119 7.39 -4.39 16.42
C ALA A 119 8.12 -5.61 15.84
N ALA A 120 7.82 -6.82 16.34
CA ALA A 120 8.34 -8.05 15.78
C ALA A 120 7.94 -8.25 14.30
N ALA A 121 6.75 -7.77 13.91
CA ALA A 121 6.33 -7.81 12.51
C ALA A 121 7.11 -6.85 11.61
N VAL A 122 7.55 -5.69 12.14
CA VAL A 122 8.45 -4.76 11.42
C VAL A 122 9.84 -5.37 11.28
N ASP A 123 10.39 -6.00 12.33
CA ASP A 123 11.66 -6.70 12.24
C ASP A 123 11.65 -7.83 11.20
N ASP A 124 10.57 -8.62 11.18
CA ASP A 124 10.38 -9.67 10.17
C ASP A 124 10.30 -9.10 8.73
N LEU A 125 9.75 -7.90 8.55
CA LEU A 125 9.79 -7.20 7.25
C LEU A 125 11.23 -6.81 6.90
N HIS A 126 11.99 -6.28 7.85
CA HIS A 126 13.39 -5.90 7.62
C HIS A 126 14.25 -7.10 7.21
N ASP A 127 14.07 -8.25 7.86
CA ASP A 127 14.77 -9.48 7.48
C ASP A 127 14.43 -9.91 6.05
N LYS A 128 13.14 -9.90 5.71
CA LYS A 128 12.67 -10.22 4.34
C LYS A 128 13.19 -9.25 3.29
N LEU A 129 13.35 -7.96 3.62
CA LEU A 129 13.97 -6.98 2.73
C LEU A 129 15.44 -7.32 2.48
N ARG A 130 16.19 -7.65 3.53
CA ARG A 130 17.60 -8.07 3.41
C ARG A 130 17.74 -9.35 2.59
N GLU A 131 16.86 -10.33 2.76
CA GLU A 131 16.83 -11.56 1.97
C GLU A 131 16.64 -11.29 0.46
N GLU A 132 15.84 -10.29 0.11
CA GLU A 132 15.61 -9.85 -1.28
C GLU A 132 16.68 -8.83 -1.75
N GLY A 133 17.74 -8.60 -0.96
CA GLY A 133 18.85 -7.70 -1.29
C GLY A 133 18.49 -6.21 -1.24
N ARG A 134 17.45 -5.84 -0.50
CA ARG A 134 16.96 -4.45 -0.37
C ARG A 134 17.35 -3.88 0.99
N ASP A 135 17.66 -2.58 1.00
CA ASP A 135 17.93 -1.86 2.24
C ASP A 135 16.62 -1.69 3.03
N PRO A 136 16.53 -2.18 4.27
CA PRO A 136 15.39 -1.89 5.14
C PRO A 136 15.34 -0.44 5.60
N THR A 137 16.49 0.26 5.61
CA THR A 137 16.58 1.65 6.07
C THR A 137 15.73 2.55 5.19
N GLY A 138 14.76 3.24 5.79
CA GLY A 138 13.87 4.13 5.06
C GLY A 138 12.84 3.43 4.17
N TYR A 139 12.63 2.11 4.34
CA TYR A 139 11.53 1.42 3.66
C TYR A 139 10.18 1.87 4.26
N PRO A 140 9.28 2.50 3.48
CA PRO A 140 8.05 3.09 4.02
C PRO A 140 7.11 2.07 4.69
N VAL A 141 6.81 2.30 5.96
CA VAL A 141 5.71 1.62 6.66
C VAL A 141 4.63 2.65 7.01
N THR A 142 3.42 2.42 6.51
CA THR A 142 2.24 3.24 6.81
C THR A 142 1.26 2.42 7.62
N VAL A 143 1.13 2.65 8.92
CA VAL A 143 0.19 1.92 9.76
C VAL A 143 -1.22 2.51 9.63
N LEU A 144 -2.21 1.65 9.43
CA LEU A 144 -3.62 1.99 9.63
C LEU A 144 -3.94 1.80 11.11
N CYS A 145 -4.30 2.88 11.78
CA CYS A 145 -4.65 2.91 13.20
C CYS A 145 -6.13 2.53 13.37
N ALA A 146 -6.37 1.25 13.64
CA ALA A 146 -7.68 0.67 13.86
C ALA A 146 -7.82 0.05 15.27
N ASP A 147 -6.75 0.03 16.07
CA ASP A 147 -6.77 -0.41 17.45
C ASP A 147 -7.02 0.75 18.41
N GLY A 148 -8.00 0.58 19.30
CA GLY A 148 -8.28 1.50 20.41
C GLY A 148 -8.40 2.99 20.05
N GLU A 149 -8.06 3.83 21.04
CA GLU A 149 -7.94 5.29 20.86
C GLU A 149 -6.53 5.62 20.38
N THR A 150 -6.40 6.33 19.25
CA THR A 150 -5.11 6.85 18.80
C THR A 150 -4.70 8.04 19.65
N THR A 151 -3.68 7.85 20.49
CA THR A 151 -3.13 8.89 21.38
C THR A 151 -1.76 9.39 20.89
N PRO A 152 -1.24 10.51 21.44
CA PRO A 152 0.12 10.97 21.13
C PRO A 152 1.19 9.91 21.44
N ASP A 153 1.00 9.12 22.51
CA ASP A 153 1.93 8.05 22.88
C ASP A 153 1.87 6.89 21.89
N THR A 154 0.69 6.53 21.41
CA THR A 154 0.52 5.54 20.34
C THR A 154 1.27 5.96 19.07
N ILE A 155 1.15 7.23 18.67
CA ILE A 155 1.88 7.76 17.50
C ILE A 155 3.39 7.76 17.73
N ARG A 156 3.85 8.14 18.93
CA ARG A 156 5.27 8.07 19.30
C ARG A 156 5.80 6.64 19.24
N GLN A 157 5.04 5.66 19.72
CA GLN A 157 5.41 4.24 19.63
C GLN A 157 5.59 3.80 18.16
N TYR A 158 4.66 4.15 17.26
CA TYR A 158 4.82 3.83 15.84
C TYR A 158 6.05 4.48 15.21
N ARG A 159 6.33 5.74 15.57
CA ARG A 159 7.54 6.44 15.12
C ARG A 159 8.81 5.77 15.62
N ASP A 160 8.84 5.35 16.88
CA ASP A 160 9.98 4.66 17.48
C ASP A 160 10.21 3.27 16.87
N MET A 161 9.15 2.63 16.34
CA MET A 161 9.25 1.42 15.50
C MET A 161 9.71 1.72 14.05
N GLY A 162 9.96 2.98 13.69
CA GLY A 162 10.44 3.38 12.37
C GLY A 162 9.34 3.55 11.31
N MET A 163 8.07 3.65 11.71
CA MET A 163 6.97 3.85 10.76
C MET A 163 6.96 5.29 10.25
N GLU A 164 6.80 5.44 8.93
CA GLU A 164 6.80 6.74 8.27
C GLU A 164 5.46 7.48 8.47
N ARG A 165 4.36 6.74 8.58
CA ARG A 165 3.03 7.33 8.59
C ARG A 165 2.04 6.54 9.42
N ALA A 166 1.19 7.26 10.13
CA ALA A 166 -0.02 6.76 10.75
C ALA A 166 -1.26 7.30 10.02
N VAL A 167 -2.20 6.41 9.69
CA VAL A 167 -3.49 6.75 9.09
C VAL A 167 -4.57 6.47 10.13
N VAL A 168 -5.15 7.53 10.68
CA VAL A 168 -6.21 7.44 11.70
C VAL A 168 -7.58 7.25 11.06
N MET A 169 -8.43 6.43 11.69
CA MET A 169 -9.78 6.15 11.22
C MET A 169 -10.81 7.09 11.85
N ALA A 170 -11.53 7.84 11.01
CA ALA A 170 -12.61 8.72 11.47
C ALA A 170 -13.85 7.94 11.98
N GLY A 171 -14.05 6.70 11.52
CA GLY A 171 -15.22 5.88 11.80
C GLY A 171 -16.42 6.17 10.90
N ASP A 172 -17.53 5.49 11.14
CA ASP A 172 -18.76 5.50 10.34
C ASP A 172 -20.00 6.00 11.12
N GLN A 173 -19.75 6.71 12.23
CA GLN A 173 -20.79 7.26 13.10
C GLN A 173 -21.43 8.53 12.51
N ASP A 174 -22.36 9.14 13.24
CA ASP A 174 -22.98 10.40 12.82
C ASP A 174 -21.95 11.54 12.66
N ARG A 175 -22.34 12.57 11.91
CA ARG A 175 -21.49 13.71 11.56
C ARG A 175 -20.84 14.36 12.79
N ASP A 176 -21.61 14.60 13.85
CA ASP A 176 -21.12 15.36 15.00
C ASP A 176 -20.11 14.53 15.81
N THR A 177 -20.35 13.23 15.91
CA THR A 177 -19.40 12.28 16.50
C THR A 177 -18.09 12.21 15.72
N VAL A 178 -18.18 12.12 14.38
CA VAL A 178 -16.98 12.09 13.51
C VAL A 178 -16.18 13.39 13.60
N LEU A 179 -16.84 14.56 13.57
CA LEU A 179 -16.16 15.85 13.67
C LEU A 179 -15.43 16.02 15.00
N LYS A 180 -16.05 15.65 16.13
CA LYS A 180 -15.38 15.67 17.44
C LYS A 180 -14.14 14.80 17.48
N ARG A 181 -14.18 13.62 16.85
CA ARG A 181 -13.01 12.74 16.75
C ARG A 181 -11.92 13.34 15.87
N LEU A 182 -12.27 13.99 14.76
CA LEU A 182 -11.30 14.70 13.93
C LEU A 182 -10.62 15.83 14.69
N ASP A 183 -11.37 16.59 15.50
CA ASP A 183 -10.80 17.63 16.37
C ASP A 183 -9.79 17.05 17.37
N GLN A 184 -10.11 15.91 17.99
CA GLN A 184 -9.16 15.19 18.86
C GLN A 184 -7.87 14.81 18.11
N TYR A 185 -7.96 14.36 16.87
CA TYR A 185 -6.77 14.02 16.07
C TYR A 185 -5.95 15.24 15.65
N VAL A 186 -6.54 16.43 15.55
CA VAL A 186 -5.79 17.68 15.35
C VAL A 186 -4.91 17.96 16.56
N ASP A 187 -5.44 17.80 17.77
CA ASP A 187 -4.67 17.98 19.01
C ASP A 187 -3.54 16.94 19.11
N VAL A 188 -3.84 15.66 18.83
CA VAL A 188 -2.82 14.60 18.80
C VAL A 188 -1.71 14.92 17.79
N ALA A 189 -2.07 15.39 16.59
CA ALA A 189 -1.09 15.74 15.56
C ALA A 189 -0.21 16.94 15.99
N ALA A 190 -0.77 17.93 16.69
CA ALA A 190 -0.03 19.07 17.19
C ALA A 190 1.00 18.70 18.28
N GLU A 191 0.72 17.69 19.09
CA GLU A 191 1.63 17.23 20.16
C GLU A 191 2.79 16.35 19.67
N VAL A 192 2.69 15.80 18.47
CA VAL A 192 3.67 14.83 17.91
C VAL A 192 4.45 15.36 16.71
N ALA A 193 4.07 16.54 16.20
CA ALA A 193 4.77 17.28 15.13
C ALA A 193 6.11 17.86 15.63
#